data_AF-A0A9X2TJI1-F1
#
_entry.id   AF-A0A9X2TJI1-F1
#
_cell.length_a   1.000
_cell.length_b   1.000
_cell.length_c   1.000
_cell.angle_alpha   90.00
_cell.angle_beta   90.00
_cell.angle_gamma   90.00
#
_symmetry.space_group_name_H-M   'P 1'
#
loop_
_entity.id
_entity.type
_entity.pdbx_description
1 polymer ?
#
loop_
_entity_poly.entity_id
_entity_poly.type
_entity_poly.pdbx_seq_one_letter_code
_entity_poly.pdbx_strand_id
1 'polypeptide(L)'
;MVEARHAQAGATLMVSRIIDLMVIRVLRSRAELEPLHARWLGSPAGARIGRALAAIHADAYRRWSVDDLARCAGMSRSAFAAQFAEIAGEPPMRYIARWRLTVADELIRSGGISVGDAARRVGYDSEAGFSRAFKALFGHAPNAAKPPATASR
;
A
#
# COMPACT_ATOMS: atom_id res chain seq x y z
N MET A 1 -28.41 -15.59 30.49
CA MET A 1 -27.35 -14.72 29.90
C MET A 1 -26.40 -15.46 28.94
N VAL A 2 -26.70 -16.69 28.49
CA VAL A 2 -25.84 -17.47 27.57
C VAL A 2 -26.33 -17.39 26.11
N GLU A 3 -27.64 -17.27 25.85
CA GLU A 3 -28.20 -17.18 24.49
C GLU A 3 -27.80 -15.92 23.70
N ALA A 4 -27.63 -14.78 24.36
CA ALA A 4 -27.22 -13.53 23.69
C ALA A 4 -25.80 -13.62 23.07
N ARG A 5 -24.91 -14.44 23.64
CA ARG A 5 -23.54 -14.64 23.10
C ARG A 5 -23.53 -15.43 21.79
N HIS A 6 -24.47 -16.35 21.59
CA HIS A 6 -24.57 -17.15 20.37
C HIS A 6 -25.08 -16.33 19.18
N ALA A 7 -26.00 -15.39 19.42
CA ALA A 7 -26.47 -14.47 18.38
C ALA A 7 -25.36 -13.53 17.90
N GLN A 8 -24.54 -12.99 18.82
CA GLN A 8 -23.38 -12.16 18.46
C GLN A 8 -22.32 -12.97 17.69
N ALA A 9 -22.01 -14.19 18.14
CA ALA A 9 -21.04 -15.07 17.48
C ALA A 9 -21.52 -15.49 16.08
N GLY A 10 -22.81 -15.80 15.92
CA GLY A 10 -23.43 -16.12 14.64
C GLY A 10 -23.41 -14.93 13.67
N ALA A 11 -23.71 -13.72 14.16
CA ALA A 11 -23.64 -12.50 13.35
C ALA A 11 -22.21 -12.21 12.87
N THR A 12 -21.20 -12.33 13.74
CA THR A 12 -19.79 -12.16 13.35
C THR A 12 -19.36 -13.21 12.32
N LEU A 13 -19.78 -14.47 12.49
CA LEU A 13 -19.48 -15.52 11.53
C LEU A 13 -20.13 -15.23 10.17
N MET A 14 -21.40 -14.81 10.16
CA MET A 14 -22.12 -14.44 8.94
C MET A 14 -21.45 -13.27 8.22
N VAL A 15 -21.07 -12.22 8.96
CA VAL A 15 -20.33 -11.08 8.39
C VAL A 15 -19.01 -11.54 7.79
N SER A 16 -18.25 -12.40 8.48
CA SER A 16 -16.99 -12.93 7.95
C SER A 16 -17.22 -13.72 6.66
N ARG A 17 -18.27 -14.55 6.58
CA ARG A 17 -18.60 -15.31 5.37
C ARG A 17 -19.08 -14.42 4.22
N ILE A 18 -19.82 -13.36 4.51
CA ILE A 18 -20.22 -12.37 3.50
C ILE A 18 -18.98 -11.67 2.95
N ILE A 19 -18.04 -11.25 3.82
CA ILE A 19 -16.78 -10.65 3.41
C ILE A 19 -15.99 -11.63 2.53
N ASP A 20 -15.82 -12.88 2.96
CA ASP A 20 -15.10 -13.91 2.20
C ASP A 20 -15.71 -14.08 0.79
N LEU A 21 -17.04 -14.23 0.71
CA LEU A 21 -17.75 -14.39 -0.57
C LEU A 21 -17.67 -13.14 -1.45
N MET A 22 -17.73 -11.95 -0.87
CA MET A 22 -17.56 -10.69 -1.60
C MET A 22 -16.15 -10.56 -2.16
N VAL A 23 -15.13 -10.87 -1.37
CA VAL A 23 -13.72 -10.87 -1.80
C VAL A 23 -13.53 -11.84 -2.96
N ILE A 24 -14.01 -13.08 -2.83
CA ILE A 24 -13.94 -14.09 -3.90
C ILE A 24 -14.65 -13.58 -5.17
N ARG A 25 -15.83 -12.99 -5.04
CA ARG A 25 -16.61 -12.51 -6.20
C ARG A 25 -15.92 -11.35 -6.92
N VAL A 26 -15.30 -10.42 -6.18
CA VAL A 26 -14.52 -9.32 -6.75
C VAL A 26 -13.24 -9.82 -7.42
N LEU A 27 -12.52 -10.75 -6.78
CA LEU A 27 -11.31 -11.34 -7.36
C LEU A 27 -11.64 -12.12 -8.63
N ARG A 28 -12.73 -12.89 -8.63
CA ARG A 28 -13.19 -13.66 -9.80
C ARG A 28 -13.64 -12.75 -10.94
N SER A 29 -14.43 -11.71 -10.66
CA SER A 29 -14.87 -10.78 -11.72
C SER A 29 -13.68 -10.06 -12.36
N ARG A 30 -12.65 -9.70 -11.58
CA ARG A 30 -11.42 -9.14 -12.15
C ARG A 30 -10.59 -10.15 -12.92
N ALA A 31 -10.58 -11.42 -12.52
CA ALA A 31 -9.91 -12.46 -13.27
C ALA A 31 -10.56 -12.74 -14.64
N GLU A 32 -11.88 -12.58 -14.72
CA GLU A 32 -12.65 -12.72 -15.97
C GLU A 32 -12.47 -11.50 -16.89
N LEU A 33 -12.33 -10.30 -16.32
CA LEU A 33 -12.16 -9.05 -17.08
C LEU A 33 -10.71 -8.76 -17.50
N GLU A 34 -9.74 -9.20 -16.70
CA GLU A 34 -8.30 -8.95 -16.91
C GLU A 34 -7.52 -10.27 -16.77
N PRO A 35 -7.60 -11.17 -17.78
CA PRO A 35 -7.00 -12.50 -17.72
C PRO A 35 -5.50 -12.45 -17.44
N LEU A 36 -4.82 -11.39 -17.89
CA LEU A 36 -3.40 -11.15 -17.62
C LEU A 36 -3.16 -11.07 -16.11
N HIS A 37 -3.78 -10.13 -15.38
CA HIS A 37 -3.60 -9.93 -13.94
C HIS A 37 -3.86 -11.20 -13.12
N ALA A 38 -4.89 -11.98 -13.46
CA ALA A 38 -5.17 -13.25 -12.80
C ALA A 38 -4.16 -14.36 -13.12
N ARG A 39 -3.59 -14.38 -14.33
CA ARG A 39 -2.51 -15.32 -14.67
C ARG A 39 -1.26 -15.09 -13.84
N TRP A 40 -0.97 -13.85 -13.41
CA TRP A 40 0.18 -13.57 -12.55
C TRP A 40 0.00 -14.09 -11.13
N LEU A 41 -1.22 -14.03 -10.57
CA LEU A 41 -1.48 -14.53 -9.21
C LEU A 41 -1.13 -16.01 -9.04
N GLY A 42 -1.24 -16.80 -10.11
CA GLY A 42 -0.84 -18.21 -10.12
C GLY A 42 0.56 -18.51 -10.68
N SER A 43 1.31 -17.50 -11.14
CA SER A 43 2.59 -17.71 -11.82
C SER A 43 3.80 -17.61 -10.86
N PRO A 44 4.91 -18.31 -11.15
CA PRO A 44 6.16 -18.12 -10.42
C PRO A 44 6.66 -16.67 -10.44
N ALA A 45 6.41 -15.93 -11.52
CA ALA A 45 6.76 -14.52 -11.63
C ALA A 45 5.93 -13.65 -10.68
N GLY A 46 4.62 -13.90 -10.57
CA GLY A 46 3.78 -13.19 -9.60
C GLY A 46 4.17 -13.48 -8.16
N ALA A 47 4.54 -14.72 -7.83
CA ALA A 47 5.08 -15.05 -6.51
C ALA A 47 6.41 -14.31 -6.21
N ARG A 48 7.29 -14.17 -7.21
CA ARG A 48 8.56 -13.43 -7.10
C ARG A 48 8.34 -11.94 -6.87
N ILE A 49 7.47 -11.30 -7.65
CA ILE A 49 7.11 -9.89 -7.48
C ILE A 49 6.35 -9.67 -6.17
N GLY A 50 5.48 -10.60 -5.77
CA GLY A 50 4.79 -10.60 -4.48
C GLY A 50 5.74 -10.53 -3.29
N ARG A 51 6.88 -11.25 -3.33
CA ARG A 51 7.92 -11.12 -2.30
C ARG A 51 8.52 -9.71 -2.23
N ALA A 52 8.79 -9.09 -3.37
CA ALA A 52 9.32 -7.73 -3.40
C ALA A 52 8.28 -6.71 -2.88
N LEU A 53 7.01 -6.85 -3.26
CA LEU A 53 5.92 -6.02 -2.74
C LEU A 53 5.78 -6.17 -1.22
N ALA A 54 5.77 -7.41 -0.71
CA ALA A 54 5.73 -7.67 0.72
C ALA A 54 6.91 -7.02 1.46
N ALA A 55 8.11 -7.05 0.89
CA ALA A 55 9.28 -6.38 1.46
C ALA A 55 9.12 -4.84 1.51
N ILE A 56 8.57 -4.23 0.44
CA ILE A 56 8.27 -2.79 0.41
C ILE A 56 7.25 -2.41 1.48
N HIS A 57 6.19 -3.21 1.64
CA HIS A 57 5.12 -2.94 2.61
C HIS A 57 5.56 -3.18 4.05
N ALA A 58 6.46 -4.14 4.29
CA ALA A 58 7.01 -4.40 5.62
C ALA A 58 7.91 -3.27 6.13
N ASP A 59 8.63 -2.57 5.25
CA ASP A 59 9.48 -1.45 5.61
C ASP A 59 9.46 -0.35 4.54
N ALA A 60 8.53 0.60 4.71
CA ALA A 60 8.39 1.76 3.84
C ALA A 60 9.52 2.79 4.01
N TYR A 61 10.22 2.76 5.15
CA TYR A 61 11.22 3.77 5.53
C TYR A 61 12.61 3.42 4.98
N ARG A 62 12.88 2.14 4.73
CA ARG A 62 14.11 1.70 4.05
C ARG A 62 14.24 2.32 2.66
N ARG A 63 15.46 2.77 2.32
CA ARG A 63 15.83 3.25 0.98
C ARG A 63 16.02 2.07 0.02
N TRP A 64 14.92 1.59 -0.53
CA TRP A 64 14.93 0.54 -1.53
C TRP A 64 15.55 1.03 -2.85
N SER A 65 16.47 0.26 -3.40
CA SER A 65 16.88 0.35 -4.80
C SER A 65 16.20 -0.73 -5.64
N VAL A 66 16.23 -0.57 -6.96
CA VAL A 66 15.75 -1.63 -7.88
C VAL A 66 16.56 -2.91 -7.68
N ASP A 67 17.86 -2.81 -7.38
CA ASP A 67 18.74 -3.96 -7.14
C ASP A 67 18.38 -4.70 -5.84
N ASP A 68 18.03 -3.98 -4.78
CA ASP A 68 17.54 -4.60 -3.53
C ASP A 68 16.29 -5.44 -3.78
N LEU A 69 15.32 -4.88 -4.49
CA LEU A 69 14.05 -5.54 -4.77
C LEU A 69 14.21 -6.71 -5.75
N ALA A 70 15.08 -6.56 -6.76
CA ALA A 70 15.42 -7.64 -7.67
C ALA A 70 16.05 -8.81 -6.92
N ARG A 71 16.92 -8.55 -5.93
CA ARG A 71 17.46 -9.58 -5.03
C ARG A 71 16.37 -10.25 -4.20
N CYS A 72 15.45 -9.50 -3.61
CA CYS A 72 14.30 -10.06 -2.89
C CYS A 72 13.42 -10.96 -3.78
N ALA A 73 13.25 -10.57 -5.05
CA ALA A 73 12.50 -11.33 -6.04
C ALA A 73 13.28 -12.55 -6.59
N GLY A 74 14.61 -12.60 -6.43
CA GLY A 74 15.46 -13.62 -7.04
C GLY A 74 15.55 -13.47 -8.57
N MET A 75 15.68 -12.23 -9.03
CA MET A 75 15.64 -11.86 -10.45
C MET A 75 16.80 -10.92 -10.80
N SER A 76 17.14 -10.86 -12.10
CA SER A 76 18.01 -9.78 -12.59
C SER A 76 17.28 -8.44 -12.51
N ARG A 77 18.05 -7.34 -12.41
CA ARG A 77 17.51 -5.98 -12.30
C ARG A 77 16.56 -5.60 -13.43
N SER A 78 16.93 -5.89 -14.67
CA SER A 78 16.13 -5.56 -15.86
C SER A 78 14.84 -6.39 -15.94
N ALA A 79 14.94 -7.70 -15.70
CA ALA A 79 13.77 -8.59 -15.69
C ALA A 79 12.80 -8.22 -14.58
N PHE A 80 13.31 -7.88 -13.38
CA PHE A 80 12.50 -7.40 -12.27
C PHE A 80 11.76 -6.11 -12.63
N ALA A 81 12.45 -5.10 -13.14
CA ALA A 81 11.83 -3.82 -13.47
C ALA A 81 10.70 -3.96 -14.51
N ALA A 82 10.92 -4.79 -15.55
CA ALA A 82 9.92 -5.07 -16.58
C ALA A 82 8.71 -5.82 -16.00
N GLN A 83 8.92 -6.95 -15.32
CA GLN A 83 7.82 -7.73 -14.75
C GLN A 83 7.08 -6.99 -13.64
N PHE A 84 7.78 -6.20 -12.82
CA PHE A 84 7.13 -5.40 -11.79
C PHE A 84 6.18 -4.37 -12.44
N ALA A 85 6.62 -3.66 -13.48
CA ALA A 85 5.76 -2.68 -14.15
C ALA A 85 4.55 -3.34 -14.80
N GLU A 86 4.71 -4.54 -15.36
CA GLU A 86 3.63 -5.31 -15.95
C GLU A 86 2.59 -5.77 -14.90
N ILE A 87 3.03 -6.16 -13.71
CA ILE A 87 2.14 -6.64 -12.64
C ILE A 87 1.53 -5.50 -11.80
N ALA A 88 2.36 -4.54 -11.41
CA ALA A 88 1.97 -3.46 -10.51
C ALA A 88 1.38 -2.26 -11.25
N GLY A 89 1.45 -2.25 -12.59
CA GLY A 89 0.98 -1.17 -13.47
C GLY A 89 1.88 0.07 -13.48
N GLU A 90 2.98 0.08 -12.71
CA GLU A 90 3.92 1.20 -12.66
C GLU A 90 5.34 0.73 -12.31
N PRO A 91 6.39 1.50 -12.69
CA PRO A 91 7.77 1.13 -12.37
C PRO A 91 8.05 1.04 -10.85
N PRO A 92 8.98 0.19 -10.40
CA PRO A 92 9.23 -0.07 -8.97
C PRO A 92 9.46 1.19 -8.13
N MET A 93 10.30 2.11 -8.61
CA MET A 93 10.63 3.32 -7.84
C MET A 93 9.46 4.30 -7.75
N ARG A 94 8.59 4.32 -8.75
CA ARG A 94 7.36 5.14 -8.73
C ARG A 94 6.36 4.56 -7.72
N TYR A 95 6.22 3.23 -7.70
CA TYR A 95 5.41 2.53 -6.70
C TYR A 95 5.86 2.85 -5.27
N ILE A 96 7.16 2.74 -4.99
CA ILE A 96 7.73 3.04 -3.66
C ILE A 96 7.47 4.50 -3.27
N ALA A 97 7.68 5.45 -4.19
CA ALA A 97 7.43 6.85 -3.92
C ALA A 97 5.95 7.10 -3.56
N ARG A 98 5.03 6.50 -4.32
CA ARG A 98 3.59 6.58 -4.03
C ARG A 98 3.26 5.97 -2.67
N TRP A 99 3.78 4.77 -2.38
CA TRP A 99 3.56 4.08 -1.10
C TRP A 99 4.05 4.91 0.10
N ARG A 100 5.23 5.52 -0.01
CA ARG A 100 5.79 6.40 1.01
C ARG A 100 4.93 7.63 1.29
N LEU A 101 4.34 8.22 0.26
CA LEU A 101 3.41 9.33 0.42
C LEU A 101 2.12 8.89 1.13
N THR A 102 1.62 7.68 0.86
CA THR A 102 0.48 7.08 1.59
C THR A 102 0.79 6.88 3.07
N VAL A 103 1.95 6.34 3.40
CA VAL A 103 2.40 6.21 4.80
C VAL A 103 2.54 7.59 5.46
N ALA A 104 3.05 8.60 4.74
CA ALA A 104 3.16 9.95 5.27
C ALA A 104 1.80 10.59 5.55
N ASP A 105 0.82 10.39 4.66
CA ASP A 105 -0.56 10.87 4.84
C ASP A 105 -1.21 10.26 6.09
N GLU A 106 -1.04 8.95 6.32
CA GLU A 106 -1.49 8.29 7.54
C GLU A 106 -0.86 8.90 8.81
N LEU A 107 0.46 9.13 8.78
CA LEU A 107 1.16 9.75 9.90
C LEU A 107 0.67 11.18 10.16
N ILE A 108 0.44 11.98 9.12
CA ILE A 108 -0.05 13.35 9.25
C ILE A 108 -1.48 13.37 9.80
N ARG A 109 -2.36 12.50 9.30
CA ARG A 109 -3.75 12.38 9.77
C ARG A 109 -3.84 11.92 11.22
N SER A 110 -2.86 11.15 11.71
CA SER A 110 -2.79 10.77 13.12
C SER A 110 -2.54 11.95 14.08
N GLY A 111 -2.10 13.11 13.57
CA GLY A 111 -1.94 14.34 14.34
C GLY A 111 -0.72 14.41 15.26
N GLY A 112 0.10 13.35 15.31
CA GLY A 112 1.23 13.25 16.24
C GLY A 112 2.57 13.80 15.74
N ILE A 113 2.69 14.20 14.47
CA ILE A 113 3.96 14.66 13.87
C ILE A 113 3.77 15.87 12.94
N SER A 114 4.83 16.65 12.76
CA SER A 114 4.85 17.75 11.79
C SER A 114 4.96 17.24 10.35
N VAL A 115 4.59 18.07 9.35
CA VAL A 115 4.74 17.73 7.92
C VAL A 115 6.22 17.52 7.57
N GLY A 116 7.12 18.37 8.08
CA GLY A 116 8.55 18.22 7.90
C GLY A 116 9.10 16.92 8.50
N ASP A 117 8.62 16.50 9.67
CA ASP A 117 9.00 15.22 10.27
C ASP A 117 8.49 14.03 9.45
N ALA A 118 7.23 14.09 8.99
CA ALA A 118 6.64 13.08 8.12
C ALA A 118 7.47 12.92 6.83
N ALA A 119 7.83 14.04 6.19
CA ALA A 119 8.64 14.08 4.98
C ALA A 119 10.02 13.42 5.18
N ARG A 120 10.74 13.79 6.24
CA ARG A 120 12.04 13.19 6.56
C ARG A 120 11.93 11.70 6.83
N ARG A 121 10.91 11.29 7.61
CA ARG A 121 10.72 9.89 8.01
C ARG A 121 10.52 8.99 6.79
N VAL A 122 9.75 9.44 5.79
CA VAL A 122 9.52 8.69 4.55
C VAL A 122 10.60 8.93 3.47
N GLY A 123 11.69 9.63 3.81
CA GLY A 123 12.90 9.71 3.00
C GLY A 123 12.94 10.84 1.97
N TYR A 124 12.25 11.96 2.22
CA TYR A 124 12.40 13.19 1.43
C TYR A 124 13.39 14.15 2.09
N ASP A 125 14.35 14.65 1.29
CA ASP A 125 15.37 15.59 1.76
C ASP A 125 14.84 17.02 1.96
N SER A 126 13.71 17.37 1.32
CA SER A 126 13.08 18.69 1.44
C SER A 126 11.57 18.61 1.59
N GLU A 127 11.03 19.43 2.49
CA GLU A 127 9.59 19.58 2.70
C GLU A 127 8.88 20.14 1.45
N ALA A 128 9.54 21.01 0.70
CA ALA A 128 9.02 21.52 -0.58
C ALA A 128 8.94 20.44 -1.66
N GLY A 129 9.92 19.52 -1.73
CA GLY A 129 9.87 18.37 -2.62
C GLY A 129 8.75 17.41 -2.25
N PHE A 130 8.64 17.09 -0.95
CA PHE A 130 7.56 16.29 -0.39
C PHE A 130 6.19 16.89 -0.69
N SER A 131 5.97 18.17 -0.38
CA SER A 131 4.67 18.83 -0.55
C SER A 131 4.20 18.85 -2.00
N ARG A 132 5.12 19.01 -2.96
CA ARG A 132 4.80 18.92 -4.40
C ARG A 132 4.38 17.50 -4.79
N ALA A 133 5.15 16.50 -4.38
CA ALA A 133 4.84 15.09 -4.68
C ALA A 133 3.53 14.65 -4.01
N PHE A 134 3.30 15.06 -2.76
CA PHE A 134 2.09 14.81 -2.01
C PHE A 134 0.87 15.44 -2.71
N LYS A 135 0.95 16.73 -3.08
CA LYS A 135 -0.14 17.41 -3.79
C LYS A 135 -0.42 16.77 -5.15
N ALA A 136 0.60 16.33 -5.87
CA ALA A 136 0.44 15.63 -7.14
C ALA A 136 -0.31 14.29 -6.99
N LEU A 137 -0.12 13.59 -5.85
CA LEU A 137 -0.78 12.31 -5.59
C LEU A 137 -2.19 12.46 -5.00
N PHE A 138 -2.37 13.34 -4.01
CA PHE A 138 -3.61 13.44 -3.23
C PHE A 138 -4.52 14.62 -3.63
N GLY A 139 -4.02 15.54 -4.46
CA GLY A 139 -4.77 16.71 -4.92
C GLY A 139 -4.82 17.89 -3.94
N HIS A 140 -4.34 17.72 -2.69
CA HIS A 140 -4.27 18.77 -1.68
C HIS A 140 -2.90 18.84 -1.01
N ALA A 141 -2.61 19.94 -0.30
CA ALA A 141 -1.37 20.09 0.44
C ALA A 141 -1.36 19.19 1.71
N PRO A 142 -0.18 18.78 2.21
CA PRO A 142 -0.08 17.94 3.40
C PRO A 142 -0.73 18.56 4.65
N ASN A 143 -0.64 19.88 4.83
CA ASN A 143 -1.27 20.56 5.97
C ASN A 143 -2.80 20.46 5.99
N ALA A 144 -3.44 20.29 4.83
CA ALA A 144 -4.89 20.08 4.75
C ALA A 144 -5.31 18.69 5.26
N ALA A 145 -4.37 17.74 5.34
CA ALA A 145 -4.61 16.40 5.88
C ALA A 145 -4.50 16.34 7.41
N LYS A 146 -3.98 17.39 8.06
CA LYS A 146 -3.88 17.40 9.52
C LYS A 146 -5.26 17.38 10.15
N PRO A 147 -5.46 16.61 11.24
CA PRO A 147 -6.67 16.73 12.02
C PRO A 147 -6.79 18.17 12.56
N PRO A 148 -8.01 18.68 12.79
CA PRO A 148 -8.20 19.98 13.42
C PRO A 148 -7.45 19.97 14.76
N ALA A 149 -6.69 21.06 15.03
CA ALA A 149 -6.04 21.23 16.32
C ALA A 149 -7.12 21.11 17.39
N THR A 150 -7.11 20.02 18.15
CA THR A 150 -8.04 19.85 19.27
C THR A 150 -7.65 20.95 20.25
N ALA A 151 -8.49 21.99 20.34
CA ALA A 151 -8.32 23.05 21.32
C ALA A 151 -8.40 22.38 22.70
N SER A 152 -7.23 22.14 23.31
CA SER A 152 -7.14 21.77 24.71
C SER A 152 -7.64 22.98 25.51
N ARG A 153 -8.82 22.81 26.12
CA ARG A 153 -9.32 23.66 27.20
C ARG A 153 -8.73 23.17 28.53
#